data_AF-A0A6M1SU86-F1
#
_entry.id   AF-A0A6M1SU86-F1
#
_cell.length_a   1.000
_cell.length_b   1.000
_cell.length_c   1.000
_cell.angle_alpha   90.00
_cell.angle_beta   90.00
_cell.angle_gamma   90.00
#
_symmetry.space_group_name_H-M   'P 1'
#
loop_
_entity.id
_entity.type
_entity.pdbx_description
1 polymer ?
#
loop_
_entity_poly.entity_id
_entity_poly.type
_entity_poly.pdbx_seq_one_letter_code
_entity_poly.pdbx_strand_id
1 'polypeptide(L)'
;MNIRIETEALKSSDDKLLREGALYGLKHLQELGHGITFDSAQLTEQQRTLLNNEQISGGTFSTKEIDLTVQLEDERLIAYGKEQKAAEAENWIELSNLICFPRRKATLTRNTSETQISVTVDLDGTGKSNIDTGLGFFDHMLEQIARHGLVDLEITCKGDLEIDEHHTIEDIAITLGETILKALGEKVGIQRYSFVLPMDETKCEVALDLSGRPYLVFNGDFDRDMVGDFPTEMTEHFFYSLAINMKTTLHVSFEGSNDHHKIEACFKAFARCLRAAVSRSERNLNILPSTKDLL
;
A
#
# COMPACT_ATOMS: atom_id res chain seq x y z
N MET A 1 5.56 19.92 5.14
CA MET A 1 5.78 20.49 3.79
C MET A 1 5.12 21.86 3.72
N ASN A 2 5.67 22.77 2.92
CA ASN A 2 5.01 24.04 2.58
C ASN A 2 4.34 23.89 1.20
N ILE A 3 3.04 24.18 1.15
CA ILE A 3 2.17 23.93 0.01
C ILE A 3 1.63 25.26 -0.48
N ARG A 4 1.93 25.60 -1.73
CA ARG A 4 1.30 26.72 -2.43
C ARG A 4 0.04 26.25 -3.13
N ILE A 5 -1.01 27.03 -3.03
CA ILE A 5 -2.32 26.72 -3.61
C ILE A 5 -2.70 27.88 -4.51
N GLU A 6 -2.88 27.58 -5.79
CA GLU A 6 -3.38 28.57 -6.74
C GLU A 6 -4.84 28.88 -6.46
N THR A 7 -5.23 30.14 -6.65
CA THR A 7 -6.58 30.61 -6.30
C THR A 7 -7.67 29.81 -7.00
N GLU A 8 -7.46 29.42 -8.25
CA GLU A 8 -8.44 28.65 -9.03
C GLU A 8 -8.68 27.24 -8.47
N ALA A 9 -7.71 26.66 -7.77
CA ALA A 9 -7.90 25.41 -7.04
C ALA A 9 -8.83 25.56 -5.82
N LEU A 10 -9.00 26.78 -5.29
CA LEU A 10 -9.91 27.06 -4.17
C LEU A 10 -11.31 27.47 -4.61
N LYS A 11 -11.46 28.03 -5.82
CA LYS A 11 -12.74 28.56 -6.31
C LYS A 11 -13.66 27.47 -6.83
N SER A 12 -14.95 27.65 -6.53
CA SER A 12 -16.07 26.95 -7.17
C SER A 12 -16.61 27.76 -8.35
N SER A 13 -17.50 27.17 -9.14
CA SER A 13 -18.31 27.89 -10.14
C SER A 13 -19.30 28.88 -9.51
N ASP A 14 -19.65 28.69 -8.23
CA ASP A 14 -20.35 29.68 -7.41
C ASP A 14 -19.34 30.48 -6.56
N ASP A 15 -19.23 31.77 -6.84
CA ASP A 15 -18.33 32.72 -6.15
C ASP A 15 -18.60 32.87 -4.64
N LYS A 16 -19.73 32.36 -4.14
CA LYS A 16 -20.06 32.29 -2.72
C LYS A 16 -19.48 31.08 -2.00
N LEU A 17 -19.07 30.07 -2.77
CA LEU A 17 -18.60 28.79 -2.26
C LEU A 17 -17.12 28.60 -2.57
N LEU A 18 -16.47 27.79 -1.74
CA LEU A 18 -15.18 27.20 -2.08
C LEU A 18 -15.42 25.91 -2.87
N ARG A 19 -14.39 25.45 -3.59
CA ARG A 19 -14.40 24.14 -4.24
C ARG A 19 -14.73 23.03 -3.25
N GLU A 20 -15.35 21.97 -3.74
CA GLU A 20 -15.75 20.82 -2.95
C GLU A 20 -14.61 20.32 -2.04
N GLY A 21 -14.91 20.20 -0.75
CA GLY A 21 -13.98 19.70 0.25
C GLY A 21 -12.90 20.68 0.71
N ALA A 22 -12.81 21.90 0.15
CA ALA A 22 -11.68 22.79 0.40
C ALA A 22 -11.45 23.10 1.88
N LEU A 23 -12.51 23.42 2.64
CA LEU A 23 -12.39 23.69 4.07
C LEU A 23 -11.78 22.50 4.82
N TYR A 24 -12.31 21.30 4.60
CA TYR A 24 -11.80 20.08 5.22
C TYR A 24 -10.34 19.83 4.82
N GLY A 25 -10.04 19.82 3.52
CA GLY A 25 -8.71 19.43 3.03
C GLY A 25 -7.62 20.39 3.49
N LEU A 26 -7.89 21.70 3.45
CA LEU A 26 -6.95 22.71 3.95
C LEU A 26 -6.74 22.60 5.46
N LYS A 27 -7.82 22.42 6.23
CA LYS A 27 -7.75 22.25 7.68
C LYS A 27 -6.94 21.01 8.04
N HIS A 28 -7.23 19.89 7.37
CA HIS A 28 -6.53 18.62 7.57
C HIS A 28 -5.02 18.74 7.30
N LEU A 29 -4.63 19.42 6.22
CA LEU A 29 -3.22 19.72 5.93
C LEU A 29 -2.58 20.53 7.07
N GLN A 30 -3.24 21.58 7.57
CA GLN A 30 -2.72 22.37 8.69
C GLN A 30 -2.60 21.57 9.99
N GLU A 31 -3.60 20.74 10.31
CA GLU A 31 -3.62 19.91 11.52
C GLU A 31 -2.50 18.86 11.52
N LEU A 32 -2.12 18.36 10.34
CA LEU A 32 -0.97 17.48 10.15
C LEU A 32 0.37 18.23 10.01
N GLY A 33 0.37 19.55 10.27
CA GLY A 33 1.59 20.36 10.33
C GLY A 33 2.13 20.82 8.98
N HIS A 34 1.34 20.74 7.91
CA HIS A 34 1.70 21.31 6.62
C HIS A 34 1.44 22.82 6.61
N GLY A 35 2.42 23.60 6.14
CA GLY A 35 2.23 25.03 5.87
C GLY A 35 1.45 25.20 4.57
N ILE A 36 0.44 26.08 4.55
CA ILE A 36 -0.33 26.40 3.33
C ILE A 36 -0.23 27.89 3.01
N THR A 37 -0.14 28.24 1.72
CA THR A 37 -0.16 29.63 1.23
C THR A 37 -1.06 29.73 0.00
N PHE A 38 -1.84 30.81 -0.08
CA PHE A 38 -2.70 31.14 -1.22
C PHE A 38 -2.95 32.66 -1.26
N ASP A 39 -3.28 33.19 -2.44
CA ASP A 39 -3.60 34.61 -2.60
C ASP A 39 -5.06 34.88 -2.20
N SER A 40 -5.26 35.31 -0.95
CA SER A 40 -6.59 35.63 -0.42
C SER A 40 -7.20 36.91 -1.01
N ALA A 41 -6.42 37.76 -1.68
CA ALA A 41 -6.92 38.98 -2.31
C ALA A 41 -7.81 38.66 -3.52
N GLN A 42 -7.59 37.51 -4.17
CA GLN A 42 -8.36 37.05 -5.32
C GLN A 42 -9.64 36.27 -4.96
N LEU A 43 -9.90 36.06 -3.66
CA LEU A 43 -11.11 35.42 -3.16
C LEU A 43 -12.22 36.45 -2.88
N THR A 44 -13.48 36.02 -2.86
CA THR A 44 -14.59 36.87 -2.43
C THR A 44 -14.59 37.08 -0.91
N GLU A 45 -15.31 38.09 -0.42
CA GLU A 45 -15.48 38.32 1.02
C GLU A 45 -16.14 37.11 1.72
N GLN A 46 -17.11 36.48 1.06
CA GLN A 46 -17.78 35.30 1.59
C GLN A 46 -16.82 34.10 1.68
N GLN A 47 -16.03 33.82 0.63
CA GLN A 47 -15.02 32.77 0.64
C GLN A 47 -13.96 32.99 1.74
N ARG A 48 -13.48 34.23 1.90
CA ARG A 48 -12.56 34.58 3.00
C ARG A 48 -13.19 34.35 4.37
N THR A 49 -14.46 34.69 4.54
CA THR A 49 -15.18 34.46 5.79
C THR A 49 -15.27 32.97 6.13
N LEU A 50 -15.54 32.12 5.14
CA LEU A 50 -15.56 30.66 5.33
C LEU A 50 -14.20 30.13 5.82
N LEU A 51 -13.10 30.55 5.19
CA LEU A 51 -11.75 30.15 5.60
C LEU A 51 -11.43 30.63 7.03
N ASN A 52 -11.76 31.88 7.35
CA ASN A 52 -11.49 32.47 8.66
C ASN A 52 -12.26 31.77 9.79
N ASN A 53 -13.51 31.35 9.53
CA ASN A 53 -14.33 30.62 10.52
C ASN A 53 -13.68 29.30 10.94
N GLU A 54 -13.02 28.61 10.00
CA GLU A 54 -12.27 27.37 10.24
C GLU A 54 -10.81 27.61 10.70
N GLN A 55 -10.44 28.88 10.90
CA GLN A 55 -9.08 29.32 11.24
C GLN A 55 -8.03 28.94 10.18
N ILE A 56 -8.46 28.81 8.93
CA ILE A 56 -7.60 28.53 7.79
C ILE A 56 -7.00 29.84 7.30
N SER A 57 -5.70 29.98 7.46
CA SER A 57 -4.96 31.17 7.02
C SER A 57 -3.78 30.76 6.15
N GLY A 58 -3.64 31.44 5.02
CA GLY A 58 -2.46 31.32 4.17
C GLY A 58 -1.28 32.01 4.83
N GLY A 59 -0.23 31.27 5.17
CA GLY A 59 1.06 31.83 5.52
C GLY A 59 1.71 32.51 4.31
N THR A 60 2.84 33.18 4.52
CA THR A 60 3.67 33.69 3.41
C THR A 60 4.97 32.90 3.39
N PHE A 61 5.23 32.17 2.30
CA PHE A 61 6.48 31.45 2.09
C PHE A 61 7.28 32.10 0.97
N SER A 62 8.62 31.99 1.02
CA SER A 62 9.42 32.30 -0.16
C SER A 62 9.24 31.21 -1.22
N THR A 63 9.41 31.55 -2.49
CA THR A 63 9.30 30.55 -3.57
C THR A 63 10.30 29.40 -3.46
N LYS A 64 11.43 29.61 -2.77
CA LYS A 64 12.45 28.58 -2.51
C LYS A 64 12.05 27.59 -1.41
N GLU A 65 11.00 27.88 -0.66
CA GLU A 65 10.53 27.04 0.45
C GLU A 65 9.31 26.19 0.08
N ILE A 66 8.80 26.28 -1.15
CA ILE A 66 7.60 25.55 -1.60
C ILE A 66 7.99 24.13 -1.99
N ASP A 67 7.41 23.15 -1.30
CA ASP A 67 7.58 21.73 -1.60
C ASP A 67 6.58 21.25 -2.66
N LEU A 68 5.33 21.76 -2.59
CA LEU A 68 4.23 21.39 -3.47
C LEU A 68 3.46 22.63 -3.96
N THR A 69 3.04 22.60 -5.23
CA THR A 69 2.07 23.56 -5.78
C THR A 69 0.81 22.84 -6.20
N VAL A 70 -0.35 23.26 -5.70
CA VAL A 70 -1.66 22.75 -6.09
C VAL A 70 -2.32 23.71 -7.09
N GLN A 71 -2.71 23.19 -8.24
CA GLN A 71 -3.39 23.92 -9.29
C GLN A 71 -4.60 23.14 -9.81
N LEU A 72 -5.44 23.81 -10.59
CA LEU A 72 -6.61 23.22 -11.24
C LEU A 72 -6.31 23.02 -12.73
N GLU A 73 -6.43 21.79 -13.21
CA GLU A 73 -6.28 21.45 -14.63
C GLU A 73 -7.41 20.51 -15.04
N ASP A 74 -8.09 20.79 -16.14
CA ASP A 74 -9.19 19.96 -16.67
C ASP A 74 -10.22 19.55 -15.60
N GLU A 75 -10.62 20.52 -14.76
CA GLU A 75 -11.55 20.37 -13.62
C GLU A 75 -11.04 19.51 -12.45
N ARG A 76 -9.79 19.05 -12.50
CA ARG A 76 -9.17 18.21 -11.47
C ARG A 76 -8.11 18.97 -10.70
N LEU A 77 -7.99 18.64 -9.41
CA LEU A 77 -6.98 19.22 -8.54
C LEU A 77 -5.68 18.43 -8.70
N ILE A 78 -4.59 19.12 -9.04
CA ILE A 78 -3.28 18.51 -9.27
C ILE A 78 -2.25 19.14 -8.34
N ALA A 79 -1.53 18.30 -7.59
CA ALA A 79 -0.38 18.70 -6.79
C ALA A 79 0.92 18.34 -7.50
N TYR A 80 1.79 19.33 -7.72
CA TYR A 80 3.10 19.17 -8.32
C TYR A 80 4.21 19.33 -7.29
N GLY A 81 5.15 18.39 -7.26
CA GLY A 81 6.40 18.48 -6.52
C GLY A 81 7.58 18.37 -7.46
N LYS A 82 8.51 19.35 -7.43
CA LYS A 82 9.71 19.38 -8.28
C LYS A 82 9.41 19.05 -9.77
N GLU A 83 8.39 19.70 -10.33
CA GLU A 83 7.93 19.55 -11.73
C GLU A 83 7.33 18.17 -12.09
N GLN A 84 7.09 17.29 -11.12
CA GLN A 84 6.38 16.04 -11.32
C GLN A 84 5.02 16.06 -10.63
N LYS A 85 4.02 15.42 -11.26
CA LYS A 85 2.70 15.24 -10.66
C LYS A 85 2.82 14.30 -9.45
N ALA A 86 2.63 14.85 -8.26
CA ALA A 86 2.69 14.12 -7.00
C ALA A 86 1.34 13.48 -6.65
N ALA A 87 0.23 14.20 -6.88
CA ALA A 87 -1.12 13.70 -6.64
C ALA A 87 -2.14 14.37 -7.58
N GLU A 88 -3.25 13.70 -7.81
CA GLU A 88 -4.40 14.21 -8.56
C GLU A 88 -5.69 13.67 -7.96
N ALA A 89 -6.70 14.52 -7.86
CA ALA A 89 -7.99 14.17 -7.26
C ALA A 89 -9.14 15.02 -7.83
N GLU A 90 -10.37 14.57 -7.60
CA GLU A 90 -11.58 15.30 -8.02
C GLU A 90 -11.96 16.41 -7.04
N ASN A 91 -11.62 16.24 -5.76
CA ASN A 91 -11.95 17.19 -4.70
C ASN A 91 -10.83 17.28 -3.65
N TRP A 92 -10.94 18.27 -2.76
CA TRP A 92 -9.93 18.54 -1.75
C TRP A 92 -9.84 17.49 -0.64
N ILE A 93 -10.90 16.74 -0.38
CA ILE A 93 -10.86 15.64 0.62
C ILE A 93 -9.90 14.57 0.12
N GLU A 94 -10.09 14.11 -1.12
CA GLU A 94 -9.20 13.13 -1.74
C GLU A 94 -7.78 13.68 -1.94
N LEU A 95 -7.63 14.92 -2.44
CA LEU A 95 -6.29 15.50 -2.65
C LEU A 95 -5.51 15.62 -1.35
N SER A 96 -6.12 16.16 -0.29
CA SER A 96 -5.44 16.33 1.00
C SER A 96 -5.01 14.99 1.57
N ASN A 97 -5.86 13.96 1.46
CA ASN A 97 -5.48 12.60 1.86
C ASN A 97 -4.29 12.07 1.06
N LEU A 98 -4.25 12.27 -0.27
CA LEU A 98 -3.11 11.84 -1.10
C LEU A 98 -1.81 12.59 -0.77
N ILE A 99 -1.90 13.88 -0.40
CA ILE A 99 -0.74 14.68 0.02
C ILE A 99 -0.22 14.20 1.38
N CYS A 100 -1.11 13.95 2.33
CA CYS A 100 -0.76 13.50 3.67
C CYS A 100 -0.32 12.03 3.69
N PHE A 101 -0.92 11.21 2.82
CA PHE A 101 -0.74 9.77 2.73
C PHE A 101 -0.49 9.38 1.28
N PRO A 102 0.70 9.70 0.73
CA PRO A 102 1.04 9.26 -0.61
C PRO A 102 0.95 7.73 -0.70
N ARG A 103 0.44 7.26 -1.85
CA ARG A 103 0.25 5.82 -2.10
C ARG A 103 1.59 5.11 -2.05
N ARG A 104 1.61 4.02 -1.29
CA ARG A 104 2.75 3.12 -1.18
C ARG A 104 2.73 2.14 -2.34
N LYS A 105 3.27 2.60 -3.47
CA LYS A 105 3.37 1.82 -4.70
C LYS A 105 4.82 1.60 -5.11
N ALA A 106 5.14 0.38 -5.51
CA ALA A 106 6.45 0.03 -6.04
C ALA A 106 6.34 -0.97 -7.19
N THR A 107 7.32 -0.90 -8.09
CA THR A 107 7.53 -1.89 -9.15
C THR A 107 8.98 -2.36 -9.09
N LEU A 108 9.17 -3.67 -9.28
CA LEU A 108 10.47 -4.30 -9.48
C LEU A 108 10.40 -5.32 -10.61
N THR A 109 11.55 -5.49 -11.27
CA THR A 109 11.77 -6.49 -12.32
C THR A 109 12.99 -7.30 -11.93
N ARG A 110 12.89 -8.62 -12.06
CA ARG A 110 13.97 -9.56 -11.76
C ARG A 110 14.08 -10.55 -12.92
N ASN A 111 15.28 -10.70 -13.47
CA ASN A 111 15.54 -11.59 -14.59
C ASN A 111 16.77 -12.46 -14.28
N THR A 112 16.63 -13.77 -14.44
CA THR A 112 17.70 -14.78 -14.37
C THR A 112 17.73 -15.58 -15.66
N SER A 113 18.53 -16.65 -15.70
CA SER A 113 18.45 -17.64 -16.77
C SER A 113 17.20 -18.53 -16.70
N GLU A 114 16.55 -18.59 -15.54
CA GLU A 114 15.40 -19.46 -15.25
C GLU A 114 14.09 -18.68 -15.40
N THR A 115 14.04 -17.43 -14.91
CA THR A 115 12.80 -16.64 -14.84
C THR A 115 12.96 -15.20 -15.33
N GLN A 116 11.86 -14.63 -15.84
CA GLN A 116 11.72 -13.20 -16.14
C GLN A 116 10.44 -12.67 -15.49
N ILE A 117 10.58 -11.81 -14.49
CA ILE A 117 9.49 -11.43 -13.60
C ILE A 117 9.35 -9.91 -13.52
N SER A 118 8.11 -9.42 -13.55
CA SER A 118 7.77 -8.05 -13.19
C SER A 118 6.64 -8.05 -12.16
N VAL A 119 6.86 -7.37 -11.03
CA VAL A 119 5.88 -7.22 -9.95
C VAL A 119 5.64 -5.74 -9.67
N THR A 120 4.37 -5.35 -9.63
CA THR A 120 3.92 -4.06 -9.10
C THR A 120 2.98 -4.29 -7.92
N VAL A 121 3.23 -3.59 -6.81
CA VAL A 121 2.41 -3.62 -5.60
C VAL A 121 1.95 -2.21 -5.28
N ASP A 122 0.67 -2.04 -4.99
CA ASP A 122 0.10 -0.87 -4.32
C ASP A 122 -0.51 -1.29 -2.97
N LEU A 123 0.16 -0.94 -1.87
CA LEU A 123 -0.29 -1.31 -0.52
C LEU A 123 -1.53 -0.53 -0.07
N ASP A 124 -1.81 0.61 -0.71
CA ASP A 124 -2.98 1.44 -0.46
C ASP A 124 -4.03 1.21 -1.58
N GLY A 125 -4.16 -0.05 -1.99
CA GLY A 125 -4.98 -0.53 -3.10
C GLY A 125 -6.47 -0.71 -2.78
N THR A 126 -7.14 -1.36 -3.71
CA THR A 126 -8.57 -1.75 -3.61
C THR A 126 -8.78 -3.26 -3.71
N GLY A 127 -7.69 -4.02 -3.88
CA GLY A 127 -7.71 -5.47 -4.04
C GLY A 127 -7.87 -5.93 -5.48
N LYS A 128 -7.49 -5.09 -6.45
CA LYS A 128 -7.43 -5.44 -7.88
C LYS A 128 -6.18 -6.26 -8.16
N SER A 129 -6.31 -7.25 -9.03
CA SER A 129 -5.19 -8.08 -9.46
C SER A 129 -5.15 -8.25 -10.98
N ASN A 130 -3.94 -8.31 -11.53
CA ASN A 130 -3.64 -8.78 -12.88
C ASN A 130 -2.41 -9.69 -12.82
N ILE A 131 -2.63 -11.00 -12.80
CA ILE A 131 -1.61 -11.98 -12.44
C ILE A 131 -1.53 -13.03 -13.54
N ASP A 132 -0.33 -13.26 -14.03
CA ASP A 132 0.00 -14.28 -15.02
C ASP A 132 1.36 -14.88 -14.65
N THR A 133 1.34 -15.98 -13.88
CA THR A 133 2.56 -16.71 -13.49
C THR A 133 2.84 -17.92 -14.37
N GLY A 134 1.86 -18.33 -15.19
CA GLY A 134 1.86 -19.61 -15.90
C GLY A 134 1.32 -20.79 -15.06
N LEU A 135 0.98 -20.58 -13.78
CA LEU A 135 0.44 -21.60 -12.88
C LEU A 135 -0.92 -21.14 -12.31
N GLY A 136 -1.99 -21.79 -12.73
CA GLY A 136 -3.37 -21.37 -12.45
C GLY A 136 -3.74 -21.43 -10.97
N PHE A 137 -3.26 -22.43 -10.22
CA PHE A 137 -3.51 -22.47 -8.77
C PHE A 137 -2.70 -21.39 -8.04
N PHE A 138 -1.46 -21.13 -8.47
CA PHE A 138 -0.64 -20.10 -7.85
C PHE A 138 -1.18 -18.69 -8.12
N ASP A 139 -1.64 -18.42 -9.34
CA ASP A 139 -2.35 -17.18 -9.69
C ASP A 139 -3.53 -16.97 -8.72
N HIS A 140 -4.34 -18.00 -8.52
CA HIS A 140 -5.47 -17.97 -7.60
C HIS A 140 -5.07 -17.67 -6.14
N MET A 141 -3.94 -18.20 -5.68
CA MET A 141 -3.39 -17.91 -4.34
C MET A 141 -2.92 -16.46 -4.20
N LEU A 142 -2.23 -15.91 -5.20
CA LEU A 142 -1.79 -14.52 -5.20
C LEU A 142 -2.97 -13.53 -5.30
N GLU A 143 -4.05 -13.89 -6.01
CA GLU A 143 -5.30 -13.13 -5.99
C GLU A 143 -5.90 -13.02 -4.59
N GLN A 144 -5.75 -14.04 -3.73
CA GLN A 144 -6.20 -13.98 -2.34
C GLN A 144 -5.45 -12.89 -1.55
N ILE A 145 -4.15 -12.72 -1.83
CA ILE A 145 -3.34 -11.64 -1.23
C ILE A 145 -3.92 -10.28 -1.62
N ALA A 146 -4.16 -10.05 -2.91
CA ALA A 146 -4.74 -8.79 -3.39
C ALA A 146 -6.11 -8.53 -2.74
N ARG A 147 -7.05 -9.48 -2.92
CA ARG A 147 -8.45 -9.34 -2.53
C ARG A 147 -8.61 -9.13 -1.02
N HIS A 148 -7.97 -9.94 -0.21
CA HIS A 148 -8.15 -9.91 1.24
C HIS A 148 -7.24 -8.88 1.92
N GLY A 149 -6.11 -8.55 1.29
CA GLY A 149 -5.17 -7.52 1.70
C GLY A 149 -5.64 -6.09 1.40
N LEU A 150 -6.56 -5.91 0.44
CA LEU A 150 -6.83 -4.62 -0.20
C LEU A 150 -5.55 -3.99 -0.76
N VAL A 151 -4.71 -4.83 -1.35
CA VAL A 151 -3.50 -4.40 -2.07
C VAL A 151 -3.73 -4.65 -3.55
N ASP A 152 -3.34 -3.70 -4.41
CA ASP A 152 -3.41 -3.95 -5.85
C ASP A 152 -2.12 -4.65 -6.30
N LEU A 153 -2.26 -5.75 -7.05
CA LEU A 153 -1.13 -6.58 -7.51
C LEU A 153 -1.13 -6.71 -9.03
N GLU A 154 0.02 -6.50 -9.64
CA GLU A 154 0.28 -6.86 -11.03
C GLU A 154 1.54 -7.72 -11.08
N ILE A 155 1.41 -8.95 -11.57
CA ILE A 155 2.51 -9.93 -11.60
C ILE A 155 2.51 -10.57 -12.99
N THR A 156 3.66 -10.51 -13.66
CA THR A 156 3.91 -11.28 -14.88
C THR A 156 5.19 -12.08 -14.71
N CYS A 157 5.16 -13.34 -15.10
CA CYS A 157 6.32 -14.23 -15.09
C CYS A 157 6.43 -15.02 -16.39
N LYS A 158 7.64 -15.19 -16.88
CA LYS A 158 8.02 -16.26 -17.80
C LYS A 158 9.10 -17.10 -17.13
N GLY A 159 8.72 -18.27 -16.64
CA GLY A 159 9.62 -19.23 -16.03
C GLY A 159 9.83 -20.47 -16.90
N ASP A 160 10.74 -21.32 -16.45
CA ASP A 160 11.17 -22.60 -17.03
C ASP A 160 10.27 -23.78 -16.59
N LEU A 161 8.94 -23.61 -16.74
CA LEU A 161 7.93 -24.60 -16.31
C LEU A 161 8.06 -25.97 -16.99
N GLU A 162 8.88 -26.10 -18.04
CA GLU A 162 9.26 -27.38 -18.63
C GLU A 162 10.22 -28.22 -17.76
N ILE A 163 10.90 -27.58 -16.79
CA ILE A 163 11.73 -28.25 -15.77
C ILE A 163 10.81 -28.62 -14.61
N ASP A 164 10.36 -27.61 -13.87
CA ASP A 164 9.34 -27.65 -12.83
C ASP A 164 8.87 -26.22 -12.50
N GLU A 165 7.96 -26.11 -11.55
CA GLU A 165 7.39 -24.87 -11.01
C GLU A 165 8.25 -24.17 -9.96
N HIS A 166 9.32 -24.79 -9.49
CA HIS A 166 10.06 -24.39 -8.30
C HIS A 166 10.63 -22.98 -8.45
N HIS A 167 11.43 -22.77 -9.50
CA HIS A 167 12.06 -21.47 -9.76
C HIS A 167 11.03 -20.37 -9.97
N THR A 168 9.92 -20.69 -10.64
CA THR A 168 8.82 -19.74 -10.88
C THR A 168 8.22 -19.26 -9.56
N ILE A 169 7.81 -20.17 -8.68
CA ILE A 169 7.17 -19.82 -7.40
C ILE A 169 8.17 -19.12 -6.47
N GLU A 170 9.39 -19.61 -6.37
CA GLU A 170 10.45 -19.01 -5.54
C GLU A 170 10.74 -17.58 -5.97
N ASP A 171 11.05 -17.38 -7.25
CA ASP A 171 11.51 -16.08 -7.74
C ASP A 171 10.40 -15.02 -7.73
N ILE A 172 9.14 -15.44 -7.88
CA ILE A 172 7.98 -14.57 -7.66
C ILE A 172 7.90 -14.18 -6.19
N ALA A 173 8.07 -15.13 -5.25
CA ALA A 173 8.06 -14.83 -3.82
C ALA A 173 9.17 -13.84 -3.41
N ILE A 174 10.39 -14.03 -3.95
CA ILE A 174 11.52 -13.10 -3.78
C ILE A 174 11.11 -11.71 -4.28
N THR A 175 10.70 -11.61 -5.55
CA THR A 175 10.42 -10.32 -6.20
C THR A 175 9.25 -9.61 -5.55
N LEU A 176 8.19 -10.36 -5.18
CA LEU A 176 7.05 -9.83 -4.44
C LEU A 176 7.47 -9.30 -3.07
N GLY A 177 8.30 -10.04 -2.34
CA GLY A 177 8.76 -9.65 -1.02
C GLY A 177 9.60 -8.37 -1.04
N GLU A 178 10.54 -8.26 -1.99
CA GLU A 178 11.31 -7.04 -2.21
C GLU A 178 10.42 -5.86 -2.63
N THR A 179 9.40 -6.12 -3.46
CA THR A 179 8.48 -5.07 -3.93
C THR A 179 7.61 -4.55 -2.79
N ILE A 180 7.10 -5.42 -1.93
CA ILE A 180 6.36 -5.04 -0.71
C ILE A 180 7.27 -4.22 0.21
N LEU A 181 8.51 -4.68 0.44
CA LEU A 181 9.48 -3.94 1.27
C LEU A 181 9.76 -2.54 0.71
N LYS A 182 9.93 -2.44 -0.61
CA LYS A 182 10.13 -1.15 -1.30
C LYS A 182 8.90 -0.25 -1.20
N ALA A 183 7.69 -0.81 -1.32
CA ALA A 183 6.44 -0.07 -1.17
C ALA A 183 6.23 0.41 0.28
N LEU A 184 6.64 -0.36 1.29
CA LEU A 184 6.52 0.01 2.70
C LEU A 184 7.30 1.29 3.05
N GLY A 185 8.47 1.50 2.44
CA GLY A 185 9.32 2.66 2.68
C GLY A 185 9.73 2.80 4.14
N GLU A 186 9.74 4.03 4.65
CA GLU A 186 9.94 4.34 6.07
C GLU A 186 8.71 3.83 6.84
N LYS A 187 8.85 2.76 7.62
CA LYS A 187 7.78 2.02 8.33
C LYS A 187 7.11 2.80 9.48
N VAL A 188 7.03 4.12 9.36
CA VAL A 188 6.43 5.05 10.31
C VAL A 188 4.90 4.98 10.20
N GLY A 189 4.23 4.94 11.35
CA GLY A 189 2.78 5.05 11.46
C GLY A 189 1.95 3.83 11.09
N ILE A 190 2.57 2.67 10.90
CA ILE A 190 1.88 1.40 10.64
C ILE A 190 1.53 0.63 11.94
N GLN A 191 0.62 -0.35 11.88
CA GLN A 191 0.21 -1.15 13.06
C GLN A 191 1.15 -2.32 13.40
N ARG A 192 1.98 -2.76 12.45
CA ARG A 192 3.08 -3.73 12.61
C ARG A 192 2.71 -5.21 12.89
N TYR A 193 1.67 -5.52 13.66
CA TYR A 193 1.32 -6.90 14.10
C TYR A 193 -0.11 -7.32 13.71
N SER A 194 -0.40 -8.63 13.55
CA SER A 194 -1.75 -9.10 13.17
C SER A 194 -2.05 -10.63 13.34
N PHE A 195 -3.22 -11.10 12.85
CA PHE A 195 -4.27 -12.00 13.43
C PHE A 195 -4.42 -13.48 12.91
N VAL A 196 -5.46 -14.18 13.42
CA VAL A 196 -5.92 -15.56 13.11
C VAL A 196 -7.12 -15.60 12.13
N LEU A 197 -7.26 -16.64 11.29
CA LEU A 197 -8.35 -16.83 10.30
C LEU A 197 -8.87 -18.30 10.22
N PRO A 198 -10.19 -18.55 10.34
CA PRO A 198 -10.81 -19.85 10.01
C PRO A 198 -11.36 -19.91 8.57
N MET A 199 -11.36 -21.10 7.95
CA MET A 199 -11.99 -21.39 6.66
C MET A 199 -12.45 -22.87 6.58
N ASP A 200 -13.75 -23.10 6.53
CA ASP A 200 -14.36 -24.43 6.61
C ASP A 200 -13.81 -25.24 7.79
N GLU A 201 -13.26 -26.43 7.53
CA GLU A 201 -12.63 -27.28 8.54
C GLU A 201 -11.17 -26.89 8.84
N THR A 202 -10.64 -25.92 8.10
CA THR A 202 -9.29 -25.41 8.27
C THR A 202 -9.26 -24.22 9.23
N LYS A 203 -8.29 -24.23 10.14
CA LYS A 203 -7.90 -23.07 10.95
C LYS A 203 -6.47 -22.68 10.59
N CYS A 204 -6.23 -21.41 10.29
CA CYS A 204 -4.90 -20.88 10.04
C CYS A 204 -4.62 -19.67 10.95
N GLU A 205 -3.43 -19.63 11.53
CA GLU A 205 -2.92 -18.52 12.34
C GLU A 205 -1.69 -17.94 11.65
N VAL A 206 -1.69 -16.62 11.41
CA VAL A 206 -0.53 -15.92 10.85
C VAL A 206 -0.15 -14.76 11.76
N ALA A 207 1.05 -14.83 12.34
CA ALA A 207 1.64 -13.71 13.07
C ALA A 207 2.73 -13.05 12.22
N LEU A 208 2.53 -11.79 11.88
CA LEU A 208 3.47 -10.97 11.11
C LEU A 208 4.07 -9.88 12.00
N ASP A 209 5.38 -9.70 11.95
CA ASP A 209 6.08 -8.55 12.50
C ASP A 209 6.99 -7.96 11.41
N LEU A 210 6.62 -6.78 10.89
CA LEU A 210 7.36 -5.99 9.87
C LEU A 210 8.66 -5.41 10.44
N SER A 211 9.51 -6.30 10.91
CA SER A 211 10.51 -6.05 11.95
C SER A 211 11.88 -5.63 11.43
N GLY A 212 12.10 -5.77 10.12
CA GLY A 212 13.42 -5.69 9.50
C GLY A 212 14.28 -6.94 9.68
N ARG A 213 13.77 -7.97 10.40
CA ARG A 213 14.48 -9.21 10.70
C ARG A 213 13.81 -10.39 9.99
N PRO A 214 14.45 -10.98 8.97
CA PRO A 214 13.89 -12.09 8.22
C PRO A 214 13.87 -13.36 9.07
N TYR A 215 12.70 -13.97 9.23
CA TYR A 215 12.54 -15.26 9.93
C TYR A 215 11.18 -15.89 9.57
N LEU A 216 11.15 -17.21 9.37
CA LEU A 216 9.91 -17.99 9.18
C LEU A 216 9.79 -19.07 10.27
N VAL A 217 8.58 -19.24 10.81
CA VAL A 217 8.12 -20.49 11.42
C VAL A 217 6.91 -20.97 10.63
N PHE A 218 6.94 -22.21 10.14
CA PHE A 218 5.86 -22.80 9.35
C PHE A 218 5.47 -24.14 9.98
N ASN A 219 4.24 -24.25 10.49
CA ASN A 219 3.77 -25.42 11.23
C ASN A 219 2.45 -25.94 10.63
N GLY A 220 2.49 -27.12 10.04
CA GLY A 220 1.32 -27.79 9.50
C GLY A 220 1.74 -28.77 8.43
N ASP A 221 0.90 -29.77 8.18
CA ASP A 221 1.20 -30.85 7.25
C ASP A 221 0.19 -30.87 6.10
N PHE A 222 0.69 -31.18 4.91
CA PHE A 222 -0.13 -31.45 3.72
C PHE A 222 -0.18 -32.96 3.47
N ASP A 223 -1.36 -33.44 3.07
CA ASP A 223 -1.59 -34.87 2.81
C ASP A 223 -1.36 -35.24 1.34
N ARG A 224 -1.46 -34.26 0.44
CA ARG A 224 -1.25 -34.38 -1.01
C ARG A 224 0.11 -33.81 -1.40
N ASP A 225 0.71 -34.41 -2.43
CA ASP A 225 1.91 -33.85 -3.06
C ASP A 225 1.59 -32.59 -3.88
N MET A 226 0.41 -32.55 -4.52
CA MET A 226 0.00 -31.49 -5.45
C MET A 226 -1.45 -31.05 -5.24
N VAL A 227 -1.71 -29.75 -5.41
CA VAL A 227 -3.03 -29.14 -5.57
C VAL A 227 -3.09 -28.44 -6.94
N GLY A 228 -3.76 -29.07 -7.91
CA GLY A 228 -3.74 -28.56 -9.29
C GLY A 228 -2.35 -28.68 -9.88
N ASP A 229 -1.78 -27.55 -10.28
CA ASP A 229 -0.41 -27.39 -10.79
C ASP A 229 0.58 -26.88 -9.73
N PHE A 230 0.21 -26.92 -8.45
CA PHE A 230 1.03 -26.41 -7.34
C PHE A 230 1.43 -27.52 -6.37
N PRO A 231 2.73 -27.83 -6.22
CA PRO A 231 3.23 -28.74 -5.20
C PRO A 231 3.06 -28.15 -3.82
N THR A 232 2.57 -28.95 -2.89
CA THR A 232 2.25 -28.48 -1.55
C THR A 232 3.50 -28.05 -0.77
N GLU A 233 4.66 -28.65 -1.04
CA GLU A 233 5.96 -28.23 -0.49
C GLU A 233 6.33 -26.78 -0.84
N MET A 234 5.88 -26.29 -2.01
CA MET A 234 6.12 -24.92 -2.44
C MET A 234 5.34 -23.90 -1.62
N THR A 235 4.36 -24.32 -0.80
CA THR A 235 3.68 -23.41 0.13
C THR A 235 4.66 -22.86 1.17
N GLU A 236 5.40 -23.75 1.85
CA GLU A 236 6.39 -23.33 2.85
C GLU A 236 7.51 -22.53 2.16
N HIS A 237 7.99 -23.02 1.01
CA HIS A 237 9.05 -22.35 0.27
C HIS A 237 8.66 -20.94 -0.17
N PHE A 238 7.42 -20.74 -0.65
CA PHE A 238 6.88 -19.43 -0.97
C PHE A 238 6.91 -18.50 0.24
N PHE A 239 6.37 -18.92 1.39
CA PHE A 239 6.34 -18.06 2.59
C PHE A 239 7.74 -17.82 3.16
N TYR A 240 8.66 -18.76 3.01
CA TYR A 240 10.06 -18.59 3.38
C TYR A 240 10.68 -17.50 2.54
N SER A 241 10.72 -17.68 1.22
CA SER A 241 11.30 -16.72 0.29
C SER A 241 10.65 -15.34 0.42
N LEU A 242 9.33 -15.28 0.59
CA LEU A 242 8.62 -14.03 0.85
C LEU A 242 9.10 -13.36 2.15
N ALA A 243 9.13 -14.09 3.27
CA ALA A 243 9.48 -13.52 4.57
C ALA A 243 10.93 -13.02 4.61
N ILE A 244 11.85 -13.76 4.00
CA ILE A 244 13.26 -13.38 3.89
C ILE A 244 13.40 -12.06 3.13
N ASN A 245 12.75 -11.94 1.98
CA ASN A 245 12.92 -10.78 1.09
C ASN A 245 12.08 -9.57 1.49
N MET A 246 10.97 -9.78 2.21
CA MET A 246 10.25 -8.72 2.93
C MET A 246 11.00 -8.21 4.16
N LYS A 247 12.08 -8.91 4.59
CA LYS A 247 12.80 -8.67 5.85
C LYS A 247 11.85 -8.64 7.05
N THR A 248 10.99 -9.65 7.14
CA THR A 248 9.94 -9.72 8.14
C THR A 248 10.04 -11.01 8.94
N THR A 249 9.55 -10.96 10.17
CA THR A 249 9.32 -12.17 10.95
C THR A 249 7.90 -12.64 10.67
N LEU A 250 7.75 -13.87 10.21
CA LEU A 250 6.49 -14.48 9.83
C LEU A 250 6.33 -15.83 10.53
N HIS A 251 5.20 -16.04 11.17
CA HIS A 251 4.81 -17.34 11.71
C HIS A 251 3.50 -17.73 11.05
N VAL A 252 3.45 -18.94 10.48
CA VAL A 252 2.26 -19.51 9.87
C VAL A 252 2.02 -20.87 10.53
N SER A 253 0.82 -21.08 11.03
CA SER A 253 0.39 -22.41 11.49
C SER A 253 -1.01 -22.74 11.01
N PHE A 254 -1.25 -23.98 10.60
CA PHE A 254 -2.55 -24.40 10.12
C PHE A 254 -2.88 -25.85 10.47
N GLU A 255 -4.17 -26.11 10.63
CA GLU A 255 -4.76 -27.43 10.81
C GLU A 255 -6.01 -27.53 9.93
N GLY A 256 -6.28 -28.69 9.34
CA GLY A 256 -7.43 -28.90 8.45
C GLY A 256 -7.39 -30.28 7.81
N SER A 257 -8.36 -30.63 6.96
CA SER A 257 -8.37 -31.94 6.27
C SER A 257 -8.27 -31.85 4.75
N ASN A 258 -8.50 -30.67 4.15
CA ASN A 258 -8.36 -30.46 2.72
C ASN A 258 -7.18 -29.53 2.42
N ASP A 259 -6.17 -30.02 1.69
CA ASP A 259 -4.96 -29.22 1.42
C ASP A 259 -5.21 -27.97 0.58
N HIS A 260 -6.21 -27.96 -0.30
CA HIS A 260 -6.63 -26.72 -0.96
C HIS A 260 -7.04 -25.70 0.11
N HIS A 261 -7.88 -26.12 1.06
CA HIS A 261 -8.36 -25.23 2.11
C HIS A 261 -7.22 -24.76 3.01
N LYS A 262 -6.29 -25.66 3.38
CA LYS A 262 -5.09 -25.34 4.15
C LYS A 262 -4.24 -24.26 3.46
N ILE A 263 -3.90 -24.43 2.18
CA ILE A 263 -3.08 -23.47 1.44
C ILE A 263 -3.80 -22.13 1.29
N GLU A 264 -5.05 -22.14 0.82
CA GLU A 264 -5.81 -20.91 0.60
C GLU A 264 -6.05 -20.15 1.92
N ALA A 265 -6.25 -20.85 3.04
CA ALA A 265 -6.32 -20.24 4.36
C ALA A 265 -5.01 -19.54 4.75
N CYS A 266 -3.84 -20.12 4.45
CA CYS A 266 -2.54 -19.48 4.69
C CYS A 266 -2.40 -18.16 3.93
N PHE A 267 -2.73 -18.14 2.63
CA PHE A 267 -2.67 -16.93 1.81
C PHE A 267 -3.68 -15.87 2.27
N LYS A 268 -4.92 -16.25 2.58
CA LYS A 268 -5.93 -15.33 3.12
C LYS A 268 -5.54 -14.76 4.48
N ALA A 269 -5.04 -15.61 5.37
CA ALA A 269 -4.58 -15.21 6.69
C ALA A 269 -3.43 -14.22 6.57
N PHE A 270 -2.42 -14.52 5.74
CA PHE A 270 -1.33 -13.60 5.43
C PHE A 270 -1.84 -12.28 4.85
N ALA A 271 -2.77 -12.31 3.89
CA ALA A 271 -3.33 -11.10 3.27
C ALA A 271 -3.99 -10.17 4.30
N ARG A 272 -4.83 -10.73 5.18
CA ARG A 272 -5.45 -9.99 6.30
C ARG A 272 -4.40 -9.50 7.29
N CYS A 273 -3.38 -10.31 7.52
CA CYS A 273 -2.26 -10.00 8.40
C CYS A 273 -1.51 -8.76 7.89
N LEU A 274 -1.12 -8.79 6.62
CA LEU A 274 -0.46 -7.71 5.90
C LEU A 274 -1.31 -6.44 5.93
N ARG A 275 -2.59 -6.50 5.55
CA ARG A 275 -3.50 -5.34 5.55
C ARG A 275 -3.47 -4.59 6.87
N ALA A 276 -3.66 -5.31 7.98
CA ALA A 276 -3.66 -4.69 9.29
C ALA A 276 -2.27 -4.12 9.61
N ALA A 277 -1.22 -4.93 9.43
CA ALA A 277 0.15 -4.54 9.75
C ALA A 277 0.60 -3.29 9.00
N VAL A 278 0.19 -3.10 7.74
CA VAL A 278 0.54 -1.93 6.91
C VAL A 278 -0.43 -0.76 7.06
N SER A 279 -1.57 -0.93 7.74
CA SER A 279 -2.56 0.15 7.89
C SER A 279 -1.96 1.33 8.65
N ARG A 280 -2.15 2.54 8.12
CA ARG A 280 -1.80 3.79 8.81
C ARG A 280 -2.94 4.21 9.75
N SER A 281 -2.60 4.84 10.86
CA SER A 281 -3.57 5.43 11.79
C SER A 281 -3.15 6.85 12.16
N GLU A 282 -4.10 7.78 12.24
CA GLU A 282 -3.87 9.15 12.72
C GLU A 282 -3.15 9.18 14.08
N ARG A 283 -3.44 8.21 14.95
CA ARG A 283 -2.82 8.09 16.28
C ARG A 283 -1.31 7.85 16.23
N ASN A 284 -0.82 7.26 15.14
CA ASN A 284 0.58 6.83 15.01
C ASN A 284 1.31 7.55 13.88
N LEU A 285 0.71 8.56 13.26
CA LEU A 285 1.13 9.16 11.98
C LEU A 285 2.61 9.60 11.93
N ASN A 286 3.18 10.02 13.06
CA ASN A 286 4.58 10.46 13.19
C ASN A 286 5.38 9.59 14.18
N ILE A 287 4.92 8.36 14.45
CA ILE A 287 5.54 7.46 15.42
C ILE A 287 6.12 6.27 14.66
N LEU A 288 7.44 6.08 14.77
CA LEU A 288 8.06 4.82 14.38
C LEU A 288 7.69 3.76 15.44
N PRO A 289 7.01 2.65 15.08
CA PRO A 289 6.55 1.66 16.04
C PRO A 289 7.69 0.74 16.51
N SER A 290 8.75 1.34 17.10
CA SER A 290 9.95 0.67 17.59
C SER A 290 10.51 1.42 18.79
N THR A 291 10.84 0.70 19.86
CA THR A 291 11.49 1.28 21.05
C THR A 291 12.98 1.57 20.84
N LYS A 292 13.56 1.15 19.71
CA LYS A 292 14.96 1.39 19.34
C LYS A 292 15.12 2.55 18.35
N ASP A 293 14.02 3.23 18.03
CA ASP A 293 13.97 4.30 17.03
C ASP A 293 14.54 3.90 15.65
N LEU A 294 14.49 2.59 15.31
CA LEU A 294 14.99 2.00 14.05
C LEU A 294 14.20 0.72 13.67
N LEU A 295 13.96 0.48 12.36
CA LEU A 295 13.28 -0.69 11.75
C LEU A 295 13.76 -1.02 10.32
#